data_AF-A0ABD5SII2-F1
#
_entry.id   AF-A0ABD5SII2-F1
#
_cell.length_a   1.000
_cell.length_b   1.000
_cell.length_c   1.000
_cell.angle_alpha   90.00
_cell.angle_beta   90.00
_cell.angle_gamma   90.00
#
_symmetry.space_group_name_H-M   'P 1'
#
loop_
_entity.id
_entity.type
_entity.pdbx_description
1 polymer ?
#
loop_
_entity_poly.entity_id
_entity_poly.type
_entity_poly.pdbx_seq_one_letter_code
_entity_poly.pdbx_strand_id
1 'polypeptide(L)'
;VTVSMTADNIINDGGLCYDSSCTFGTGWGAYGSLTNANNWPTADSLVLDLGVGTHYFAWNVVNLGSGSGGNPAALLAEIMWGDQVHSSSSAWEIYDFTTGAFVSNATEYGTNGTNIWGGPIAGISTHASWIYTDNNFVDADQSAWIRTSITIADVPEPAPLALLCLGLLFLAAARRRIQH
;
A
#
# COMPACT_ATOMS: atom_id res chain seq x y z
N VAL A 1 -2.57 -9.55 1.94
CA VAL A 1 -2.56 -8.07 1.92
C VAL A 1 -3.16 -7.60 0.61
N THR A 2 -4.10 -6.68 0.66
CA THR A 2 -4.68 -6.06 -0.54
C THR A 2 -4.04 -4.68 -0.72
N VAL A 3 -3.61 -4.35 -1.94
CA VAL A 3 -3.10 -3.02 -2.28
C VAL A 3 -3.97 -2.48 -3.40
N SER A 4 -4.70 -1.41 -3.13
CA SER A 4 -5.53 -0.70 -4.11
C SER A 4 -4.88 0.64 -4.42
N MET A 5 -4.68 0.95 -5.70
CA MET A 5 -3.86 2.09 -6.12
C MET A 5 -4.32 2.70 -7.44
N THR A 6 -4.08 4.00 -7.58
CA THR A 6 -4.12 4.71 -8.85
C THR A 6 -3.16 5.91 -8.81
N ALA A 7 -2.82 6.48 -9.95
CA ALA A 7 -2.03 7.72 -9.98
C ALA A 7 -2.45 8.60 -11.16
N ASP A 8 -2.45 9.91 -10.94
CA ASP A 8 -2.56 10.87 -12.05
C ASP A 8 -1.26 10.88 -12.86
N ASN A 9 -1.41 10.87 -14.18
CA ASN A 9 -0.44 10.39 -15.18
C ASN A 9 -0.24 8.86 -15.19
N ILE A 10 0.91 8.35 -14.70
CA ILE A 10 1.24 6.92 -14.79
C ILE A 10 2.01 6.37 -13.58
N ILE A 11 1.63 5.17 -13.12
CA ILE A 11 2.48 4.30 -12.31
C ILE A 11 3.40 3.54 -13.29
N ASN A 12 4.60 4.05 -13.51
CA ASN A 12 5.52 3.50 -14.52
C ASN A 12 6.28 2.26 -14.02
N ASP A 13 6.57 2.21 -12.72
CA ASP A 13 7.30 1.11 -12.08
C ASP A 13 6.96 1.06 -10.58
N GLY A 14 7.46 0.04 -9.89
CA GLY A 14 7.32 -0.14 -8.44
C GLY A 14 6.90 -1.55 -8.07
N GLY A 15 6.74 -1.78 -6.76
CA GLY A 15 6.42 -3.11 -6.26
C GLY A 15 6.71 -3.29 -4.78
N LEU A 16 6.88 -4.55 -4.41
CA LEU A 16 7.31 -4.99 -3.08
C LEU A 16 8.84 -5.05 -3.01
N CYS A 17 9.42 -4.59 -1.91
CA CYS A 17 10.84 -4.81 -1.60
C CYS A 17 11.04 -5.28 -0.16
N TYR A 18 12.15 -6.00 0.04
CA TYR A 18 12.50 -6.64 1.31
C TYR A 18 13.03 -5.66 2.36
N ASP A 19 13.50 -4.47 1.96
CA ASP A 19 14.07 -3.46 2.85
C ASP A 19 13.89 -2.03 2.31
N SER A 20 14.43 -1.08 3.06
CA SER A 20 14.42 0.36 2.76
C SER A 20 15.32 0.79 1.60
N SER A 21 15.94 -0.12 0.84
CA SER A 21 16.68 0.22 -0.39
C SER A 21 15.78 0.32 -1.63
N CYS A 22 14.47 0.10 -1.48
CA CYS A 22 13.39 0.17 -2.48
C CYS A 22 13.61 1.16 -3.66
N THR A 23 14.37 0.69 -4.63
CA THR A 23 14.43 1.11 -6.03
C THR A 23 14.69 -0.20 -6.78
N PHE A 24 13.96 -0.47 -7.88
CA PHE A 24 14.07 -1.73 -8.65
C PHE A 24 13.70 -3.02 -7.86
N GLY A 25 12.65 -2.94 -7.01
CA GLY A 25 12.11 -4.08 -6.26
C GLY A 25 11.41 -5.15 -7.14
N THR A 26 10.68 -6.07 -6.52
CA THR A 26 9.88 -7.05 -7.29
C THR A 26 8.68 -6.33 -7.90
N GLY A 27 8.75 -6.08 -9.21
CA GLY A 27 7.79 -5.27 -9.97
C GLY A 27 6.34 -5.70 -9.77
N TRP A 28 5.40 -4.76 -9.75
CA TRP A 28 3.95 -5.01 -9.60
C TRP A 28 3.42 -6.12 -10.51
N GLY A 29 3.97 -6.22 -11.74
CA GLY A 29 3.68 -7.26 -12.72
C GLY A 29 3.84 -8.72 -12.24
N ALA A 30 4.64 -8.96 -11.18
CA ALA A 30 4.78 -10.28 -10.55
C ALA A 30 3.57 -10.68 -9.69
N TYR A 31 2.78 -9.69 -9.22
CA TYR A 31 1.60 -9.87 -8.36
C TYR A 31 0.28 -9.70 -9.13
N GLY A 32 0.33 -9.14 -10.34
CA GLY A 32 -0.80 -8.98 -11.26
C GLY A 32 -0.53 -7.89 -12.27
N SER A 33 -1.41 -7.75 -13.28
CA SER A 33 -1.31 -6.65 -14.25
C SER A 33 -1.99 -5.40 -13.72
N LEU A 34 -1.27 -4.28 -13.69
CA LEU A 34 -1.86 -2.95 -13.49
C LEU A 34 -2.52 -2.51 -14.80
N THR A 35 -3.82 -2.76 -14.92
CA THR A 35 -4.60 -2.49 -16.15
C THR A 35 -5.02 -1.03 -16.30
N ASN A 36 -4.98 -0.26 -15.22
CA ASN A 36 -5.35 1.14 -15.12
C ASN A 36 -4.17 2.03 -14.71
N ALA A 37 -2.93 1.53 -14.87
CA ALA A 37 -1.70 2.26 -14.51
C ALA A 37 -1.61 3.66 -15.11
N ASN A 38 -2.28 3.93 -16.24
CA ASN A 38 -2.39 5.20 -16.95
C ASN A 38 -3.83 5.76 -17.04
N ASN A 39 -4.74 5.29 -16.18
CA ASN A 39 -6.17 5.59 -16.19
C ASN A 39 -6.63 5.99 -14.79
N TRP A 40 -6.15 7.15 -14.31
CA TRP A 40 -6.32 7.62 -12.93
C TRP A 40 -7.76 7.60 -12.36
N PRO A 41 -8.86 7.76 -13.14
CA PRO A 41 -10.22 7.64 -12.60
C PRO A 41 -10.58 6.23 -12.11
N THR A 42 -9.74 5.23 -12.39
CA THR A 42 -9.94 3.83 -12.01
C THR A 42 -8.76 3.33 -11.18
N ALA A 43 -9.03 2.62 -10.08
CA ALA A 43 -8.00 1.96 -9.30
C ALA A 43 -7.74 0.53 -9.80
N ASP A 44 -6.47 0.12 -9.82
CA ASP A 44 -6.10 -1.29 -9.85
C ASP A 44 -6.04 -1.83 -8.41
N SER A 45 -6.26 -3.14 -8.26
CA SER A 45 -6.18 -3.80 -6.95
C SER A 45 -5.42 -5.12 -7.06
N LEU A 46 -4.37 -5.27 -6.25
CA LEU A 46 -3.53 -6.45 -6.18
C LEU A 46 -3.70 -7.16 -4.83
N VAL A 47 -3.59 -8.48 -4.81
CA VAL A 47 -3.64 -9.29 -3.58
C VAL A 47 -2.32 -10.04 -3.45
N LEU A 48 -1.56 -9.71 -2.41
CA LEU A 48 -0.26 -10.28 -2.10
C LEU A 48 -0.35 -11.20 -0.88
N ASP A 49 0.24 -12.38 -0.98
CA ASP A 49 0.48 -13.24 0.18
C ASP A 49 1.80 -12.83 0.84
N LEU A 50 1.72 -12.28 2.05
CA LEU A 50 2.86 -11.73 2.79
C LEU A 50 2.86 -12.32 4.20
N GLY A 51 4.00 -12.90 4.60
CA GLY A 51 4.21 -13.41 5.96
C GLY A 51 4.43 -12.31 6.99
N VAL A 52 4.67 -12.71 8.24
CA VAL A 52 5.01 -11.81 9.35
C VAL A 52 6.28 -11.00 9.06
N GLY A 53 6.35 -9.78 9.59
CA GLY A 53 7.49 -8.87 9.44
C GLY A 53 7.12 -7.53 8.81
N THR A 54 8.15 -6.70 8.56
CA THR A 54 8.01 -5.39 7.91
C THR A 54 8.23 -5.53 6.41
N HIS A 55 7.29 -4.99 5.62
CA HIS A 55 7.29 -5.03 4.16
C HIS A 55 7.27 -3.61 3.61
N TYR A 56 8.09 -3.34 2.60
CA TYR A 56 8.16 -2.03 1.96
C TYR A 56 7.49 -2.07 0.58
N PHE A 57 6.72 -1.01 0.29
CA PHE A 57 6.04 -0.82 -0.98
C PHE A 57 6.51 0.48 -1.61
N ALA A 58 6.81 0.47 -2.90
CA ALA A 58 7.27 1.63 -3.63
C ALA A 58 6.53 1.79 -4.97
N TRP A 59 6.27 3.03 -5.35
CA TRP A 59 5.66 3.41 -6.63
C TRP A 59 6.51 4.48 -7.30
N ASN A 60 6.81 4.31 -8.59
CA ASN A 60 7.31 5.38 -9.42
C ASN A 60 6.13 6.03 -10.14
N VAL A 61 5.77 7.24 -9.71
CA VAL A 61 4.75 8.05 -10.37
C VAL A 61 5.43 9.07 -11.26
N VAL A 62 5.20 8.95 -12.57
CA VAL A 62 5.81 9.77 -13.62
C VAL A 62 4.77 10.73 -14.15
N ASN A 63 5.09 12.03 -14.19
CA ASN A 63 4.30 13.05 -14.84
C ASN A 63 4.55 13.03 -16.37
N LEU A 64 3.53 12.70 -17.16
CA LEU A 64 3.64 12.54 -18.62
C LEU A 64 3.37 13.86 -19.36
N GLY A 65 4.14 14.89 -19.01
CA GLY A 65 4.07 16.18 -19.69
C GLY A 65 5.13 17.16 -19.19
N SER A 66 5.00 18.43 -19.59
CA SER A 66 5.72 19.50 -18.90
C SER A 66 5.00 19.81 -17.59
N GLY A 67 5.76 19.96 -16.51
CA GLY A 67 5.25 20.50 -15.25
C GLY A 67 4.54 21.83 -15.52
N SER A 68 3.28 21.93 -15.09
CA SER A 68 2.47 23.13 -15.19
C SER A 68 1.27 23.02 -14.25
N GLY A 69 0.68 24.15 -13.87
CA GLY A 69 -0.51 24.18 -13.01
C GLY A 69 -1.77 23.49 -13.59
N GLY A 70 -1.73 23.03 -14.84
CA GLY A 70 -2.79 22.23 -15.47
C GLY A 70 -2.42 20.76 -15.69
N ASN A 71 -1.26 20.31 -15.20
CA ASN A 71 -0.74 18.95 -15.36
C ASN A 71 -0.03 18.48 -14.06
N PRO A 72 -0.77 18.32 -12.96
CA PRO A 72 -0.24 17.74 -11.72
C PRO A 72 0.06 16.24 -11.91
N ALA A 73 0.68 15.63 -10.89
CA ALA A 73 0.80 14.18 -10.73
C ALA A 73 0.57 13.83 -9.25
N ALA A 74 0.01 12.66 -8.95
CA ALA A 74 -0.13 12.21 -7.57
C ALA A 74 -0.42 10.71 -7.51
N LEU A 75 0.01 10.05 -6.44
CA LEU A 75 -0.42 8.71 -6.07
C LEU A 75 -1.63 8.80 -5.14
N LEU A 76 -2.61 7.92 -5.36
CA LEU A 76 -3.64 7.59 -4.37
C LEU A 76 -3.59 6.09 -4.13
N ALA A 77 -3.32 5.66 -2.89
CA ALA A 77 -3.12 4.26 -2.58
C ALA A 77 -3.62 3.87 -1.18
N GLU A 78 -3.95 2.60 -1.02
CA GLU A 78 -4.39 2.02 0.25
C GLU A 78 -3.92 0.57 0.36
N ILE A 79 -3.39 0.23 1.54
CA ILE A 79 -2.92 -1.12 1.87
C ILE A 79 -3.79 -1.66 3.01
N MET A 80 -4.36 -2.85 2.83
CA MET A 80 -5.22 -3.52 3.81
C MET A 80 -4.66 -4.88 4.22
N TRP A 81 -4.61 -5.17 5.52
CA TRP A 81 -4.25 -6.49 6.04
C TRP A 81 -5.00 -6.81 7.34
N GLY A 82 -5.78 -7.90 7.33
CA GLY A 82 -6.78 -8.13 8.37
C GLY A 82 -7.74 -6.94 8.46
N ASP A 83 -7.93 -6.42 9.67
CA ASP A 83 -8.74 -5.22 9.94
C ASP A 83 -7.93 -3.91 9.89
N GLN A 84 -6.63 -3.97 9.53
CA GLN A 84 -5.77 -2.78 9.43
C GLN A 84 -5.88 -2.14 8.03
N VAL A 85 -5.89 -0.80 8.02
CA VAL A 85 -5.92 0.02 6.81
C VAL A 85 -4.79 1.05 6.91
N HIS A 86 -3.96 1.13 5.88
CA HIS A 86 -2.87 2.09 5.75
C HIS A 86 -3.01 2.86 4.44
N SER A 87 -3.67 4.00 4.53
CA SER A 87 -3.97 4.88 3.40
C SER A 87 -2.80 5.83 3.10
N SER A 88 -2.70 6.27 1.85
CA SER A 88 -1.74 7.28 1.42
C SER A 88 -1.92 8.60 2.18
N SER A 89 -0.82 9.18 2.67
CA SER A 89 -0.79 10.36 3.54
C SER A 89 0.61 10.98 3.58
N SER A 90 0.75 12.17 4.18
CA SER A 90 2.02 12.88 4.39
C SER A 90 3.00 12.17 5.36
N ALA A 91 2.68 10.97 5.83
CA ALA A 91 3.61 10.09 6.54
C ALA A 91 4.43 9.20 5.58
N TRP A 92 4.07 9.16 4.29
CA TRP A 92 4.80 8.40 3.27
C TRP A 92 6.02 9.18 2.79
N GLU A 93 7.02 8.48 2.27
CA GLU A 93 8.35 9.03 1.98
C GLU A 93 8.53 9.29 0.48
N ILE A 94 9.17 10.40 0.13
CA ILE A 94 9.54 10.79 -1.24
C ILE A 94 11.03 10.56 -1.46
N TYR A 95 11.35 9.94 -2.59
CA TYR A 95 12.68 9.60 -3.04
C TYR A 95 12.92 10.13 -4.46
N ASP A 96 14.11 10.70 -4.68
CA ASP A 96 14.53 11.21 -5.98
C ASP A 96 14.64 10.07 -7.00
N PHE A 97 14.06 10.26 -8.18
CA PHE A 97 14.02 9.24 -9.23
C PHE A 97 15.41 8.86 -9.76
N THR A 98 16.34 9.81 -9.82
CA THR A 98 17.65 9.63 -10.47
C THR A 98 18.68 9.03 -9.52
N THR A 99 18.69 9.46 -8.25
CA THR A 99 19.70 9.12 -7.26
C THR A 99 19.21 8.13 -6.20
N GLY A 100 17.90 7.90 -6.09
CA GLY A 100 17.30 7.09 -5.01
C GLY A 100 17.51 7.69 -3.62
N ALA A 101 17.82 8.99 -3.52
CA ALA A 101 18.03 9.66 -2.25
C ALA A 101 16.69 10.06 -1.62
N PHE A 102 16.58 10.00 -0.28
CA PHE A 102 15.43 10.56 0.41
C PHE A 102 15.38 12.07 0.22
N VAL A 103 14.22 12.59 -0.18
CA VAL A 103 13.99 14.03 -0.42
C VAL A 103 13.24 14.63 0.76
N SER A 104 12.05 14.09 1.04
CA SER A 104 11.08 14.66 1.97
C SER A 104 10.00 13.64 2.32
N ASN A 105 9.08 14.00 3.21
CA ASN A 105 7.80 13.32 3.31
C ASN A 105 6.83 13.84 2.24
N ALA A 106 5.85 13.03 1.87
CA ALA A 106 4.86 13.37 0.85
C ALA A 106 4.02 14.61 1.20
N THR A 107 3.67 15.38 0.18
CA THR A 107 2.71 16.50 0.28
C THR A 107 1.32 16.02 -0.12
N GLU A 108 0.29 16.36 0.66
CA GLU A 108 -1.11 16.00 0.39
C GLU A 108 -1.84 17.07 -0.44
N TYR A 109 -2.55 16.62 -1.48
CA TYR A 109 -3.30 17.45 -2.44
C TYR A 109 -4.83 17.27 -2.34
N GLY A 110 -5.29 16.79 -1.19
CA GLY A 110 -6.70 16.51 -0.88
C GLY A 110 -7.00 15.02 -0.76
N THR A 111 -8.12 14.71 -0.10
CA THR A 111 -8.55 13.32 0.13
C THR A 111 -9.32 12.75 -1.05
N ASN A 112 -9.46 11.43 -1.11
CA ASN A 112 -10.27 10.75 -2.11
C ASN A 112 -11.74 11.22 -2.05
N GLY A 113 -12.18 11.95 -3.07
CA GLY A 113 -13.48 12.64 -3.13
C GLY A 113 -13.51 14.11 -2.68
N THR A 114 -12.41 14.68 -2.17
CA THR A 114 -12.26 16.14 -1.92
C THR A 114 -10.84 16.58 -2.28
N ASN A 115 -10.59 16.72 -3.59
CA ASN A 115 -9.28 16.97 -4.19
C ASN A 115 -9.43 17.70 -5.55
N ILE A 116 -8.30 18.00 -6.21
CA ILE A 116 -8.28 18.72 -7.50
C ILE A 116 -8.69 17.89 -8.73
N TRP A 117 -8.65 16.56 -8.64
CA TRP A 117 -9.06 15.61 -9.68
C TRP A 117 -10.56 15.33 -9.68
N GLY A 118 -11.25 15.60 -8.56
CA GLY A 118 -12.70 15.55 -8.43
C GLY A 118 -13.22 14.40 -7.57
N GLY A 119 -14.19 13.67 -8.11
CA GLY A 119 -14.99 12.69 -7.37
C GLY A 119 -14.20 11.51 -6.80
N PRO A 120 -14.81 10.69 -5.91
CA PRO A 120 -14.12 9.60 -5.26
C PRO A 120 -13.79 8.46 -6.25
N ILE A 121 -12.54 8.00 -6.20
CA ILE A 121 -12.06 6.78 -6.86
C ILE A 121 -12.61 5.58 -6.09
N ALA A 122 -13.32 4.70 -6.81
CA ALA A 122 -13.89 3.48 -6.22
C ALA A 122 -12.78 2.47 -5.87
N GLY A 123 -12.96 1.76 -4.76
CA GLY A 123 -12.00 0.75 -4.28
C GLY A 123 -10.87 1.28 -3.40
N ILE A 124 -10.84 2.59 -3.10
CA ILE A 124 -9.92 3.21 -2.15
C ILE A 124 -10.75 4.02 -1.14
N SER A 125 -10.38 4.01 0.15
CA SER A 125 -11.04 4.78 1.20
C SER A 125 -11.11 6.29 0.90
N THR A 126 -12.15 6.95 1.43
CA THR A 126 -12.27 8.43 1.42
C THR A 126 -11.30 9.11 2.39
N HIS A 127 -10.59 8.35 3.22
CA HIS A 127 -9.54 8.83 4.11
C HIS A 127 -8.14 8.80 3.48
N ALA A 128 -7.96 8.19 2.31
CA ALA A 128 -6.71 8.23 1.57
C ALA A 128 -6.51 9.63 0.96
N SER A 129 -5.30 10.18 1.08
CA SER A 129 -4.90 11.44 0.45
C SER A 129 -4.13 11.21 -0.83
N TRP A 130 -4.40 12.03 -1.84
CA TRP A 130 -3.56 12.14 -3.02
C TRP A 130 -2.23 12.76 -2.62
N ILE A 131 -1.12 12.05 -2.87
CA ILE A 131 0.22 12.45 -2.43
C ILE A 131 1.22 12.55 -3.58
N TYR A 132 2.10 13.56 -3.51
CA TYR A 132 3.24 13.70 -4.41
C TYR A 132 4.39 14.45 -3.72
N THR A 133 5.36 14.92 -4.50
CA THR A 133 6.37 15.89 -4.05
C THR A 133 5.71 17.22 -3.66
N ASP A 134 6.46 18.13 -3.07
CA ASP A 134 6.03 19.51 -2.77
C ASP A 134 5.86 20.37 -4.04
N ASN A 135 6.54 20.01 -5.12
CA ASN A 135 6.40 20.63 -6.43
C ASN A 135 5.40 19.84 -7.30
N ASN A 136 4.13 20.22 -7.27
CA ASN A 136 3.07 19.56 -8.05
C ASN A 136 2.26 20.48 -8.97
N PHE A 137 2.81 21.66 -9.30
CA PHE A 137 2.15 22.62 -10.19
C PHE A 137 3.13 23.20 -11.22
N VAL A 138 3.59 24.44 -11.04
CA VAL A 138 4.34 25.19 -12.06
C VAL A 138 5.63 24.47 -12.49
N ASP A 139 6.36 23.91 -11.53
CA ASP A 139 7.61 23.18 -11.75
C ASP A 139 7.48 21.72 -11.28
N ALA A 140 6.38 21.05 -11.64
CA ALA A 140 6.11 19.70 -11.16
C ALA A 140 7.23 18.71 -11.54
N ASP A 141 7.66 17.90 -10.56
CA ASP A 141 8.69 16.89 -10.78
C ASP A 141 8.24 15.88 -11.86
N GLN A 142 9.16 15.50 -12.76
CA GLN A 142 8.84 14.58 -13.85
C GLN A 142 8.59 13.15 -13.35
N SER A 143 9.19 12.78 -12.22
CA SER A 143 9.07 11.46 -11.63
C SER A 143 9.51 11.51 -10.18
N ALA A 144 8.79 10.79 -9.32
CA ALA A 144 9.15 10.60 -7.92
C ALA A 144 8.92 9.15 -7.50
N TRP A 145 9.84 8.61 -6.72
CA TRP A 145 9.62 7.37 -5.98
C TRP A 145 8.88 7.69 -4.68
N ILE A 146 7.72 7.08 -4.48
CA ILE A 146 6.92 7.21 -3.26
C ILE A 146 6.99 5.88 -2.52
N ARG A 147 7.28 5.89 -1.22
CA ARG A 147 7.45 4.68 -0.41
C ARG A 147 6.64 4.70 0.87
N THR A 148 6.21 3.52 1.29
CA THR A 148 5.76 3.28 2.67
C THR A 148 6.14 1.88 3.15
N SER A 149 5.95 1.60 4.43
CA SER A 149 6.06 0.26 4.99
C SER A 149 4.85 -0.10 5.84
N ILE A 150 4.56 -1.40 5.92
CA ILE A 150 3.63 -1.97 6.90
C ILE A 150 4.38 -3.00 7.74
N THR A 151 3.93 -3.24 8.97
CA THR A 151 4.40 -4.36 9.79
C THR A 151 3.26 -5.32 10.06
N ILE A 152 3.35 -6.52 9.50
CA ILE A 152 2.46 -7.63 9.78
C ILE A 152 2.95 -8.27 11.07
N ALA A 153 2.27 -7.98 12.17
CA ALA A 153 2.55 -8.60 13.46
C ALA A 153 2.32 -10.11 13.39
N ASP A 154 3.12 -10.87 14.15
CA ASP A 154 2.80 -12.26 14.43
C ASP A 154 1.49 -12.31 15.22
N VAL A 155 0.49 -12.99 14.67
CA VAL A 155 -0.81 -13.18 15.32
C VAL A 155 -0.69 -14.48 16.11
N PRO A 156 -0.68 -14.43 17.46
CA PRO A 156 -0.60 -15.65 18.24
C PRO A 156 -1.75 -16.56 17.83
N GLU A 157 -1.43 -17.78 17.39
CA GLU A 157 -2.45 -18.73 16.94
C GLU A 157 -3.55 -18.82 18.02
N PRO A 158 -4.83 -18.62 17.63
CA PRO A 158 -5.89 -18.48 18.61
C PRO A 158 -6.18 -19.80 19.34
N ALA A 159 -7.32 -19.84 20.03
CA ALA A 159 -7.68 -20.94 20.91
C ALA A 159 -7.71 -22.38 20.32
N PRO A 160 -7.72 -22.70 19.01
CA PRO A 160 -7.74 -24.11 18.55
C PRO A 160 -6.73 -25.08 19.18
N LEU A 161 -5.45 -24.71 19.39
CA LEU A 161 -4.50 -25.61 20.09
C LEU A 161 -4.89 -25.81 21.56
N ALA A 162 -5.25 -24.73 22.26
CA ALA A 162 -5.70 -24.76 23.65
C ALA A 162 -7.03 -25.52 23.82
N LEU A 163 -7.96 -25.38 22.87
CA LEU A 163 -9.24 -26.08 22.82
C LEU A 163 -9.08 -27.56 22.48
N LEU A 164 -8.14 -27.91 21.60
CA LEU A 164 -7.74 -29.30 21.35
C LEU A 164 -7.15 -29.92 22.63
N CYS A 165 -6.23 -29.23 23.31
CA CYS A 165 -5.68 -29.67 24.59
C CYS A 165 -6.76 -29.81 25.68
N LEU A 166 -7.68 -28.85 25.81
CA LEU A 166 -8.83 -28.92 26.73
C LEU A 166 -9.76 -30.10 26.38
N GLY A 167 -10.09 -30.30 25.11
CA GLY A 167 -10.91 -31.42 24.66
C GLY A 167 -10.27 -32.78 24.98
N LEU A 168 -8.96 -32.93 24.75
CA LEU A 168 -8.19 -34.12 25.11
C LEU A 168 -8.15 -34.35 26.64
N LEU A 169 -8.01 -33.29 27.43
CA LEU A 169 -8.09 -33.36 28.90
C LEU A 169 -9.47 -33.83 29.39
N PHE A 170 -10.56 -33.30 28.81
CA PHE A 170 -11.92 -33.75 29.13
C PHE A 170 -12.15 -35.22 28.74
N LEU A 171 -11.67 -35.66 27.57
CA LEU A 171 -11.74 -37.06 27.14
C LEU A 171 -10.97 -38.00 28.08
N ALA A 172 -9.76 -37.61 28.51
CA ALA A 172 -8.97 -38.38 29.46
C ALA A 172 -9.64 -38.45 30.86
N ALA A 173 -10.25 -37.36 31.31
CA ALA A 173 -11.00 -37.32 32.57
C ALA A 173 -12.29 -38.16 32.50
N ALA A 174 -13.02 -38.13 31.39
CA ALA A 174 -14.23 -38.92 31.18
C ALA A 174 -13.95 -40.43 31.24
N ARG A 175 -12.83 -40.90 30.64
CA ARG A 175 -12.45 -42.32 30.65
C ARG A 175 -12.29 -42.90 32.06
N ARG A 176 -11.82 -42.10 33.03
CA ARG A 176 -11.65 -42.55 34.44
C ARG A 176 -12.97 -42.82 35.17
N ARG A 177 -14.10 -42.24 34.73
CA ARG A 177 -15.43 -42.45 35.35
C ARG A 177 -16.13 -43.73 34.90
N ILE A 178 -15.60 -44.46 33.92
CA ILE A 178 -16.22 -45.67 33.34
C ILE A 178 -15.65 -46.96 33.97
N GLN A 179 -14.59 -46.85 34.78
CA GLN A 179 -13.89 -48.00 35.39
C GLN A 179 -14.13 -48.17 36.89
N HIS A 180 -15.14 -47.48 37.44
CA HIS A 180 -15.64 -47.59 38.81
C HIS A 180 -17.16 -47.76 38.79
#